data_AF-A0A0C9SQM0-F1
#
_entry.id   AF-A0A0C9SQM0-F1
#
_cell.length_a   1.000
_cell.length_b   1.000
_cell.length_c   1.000
_cell.angle_alpha   90.00
_cell.angle_beta   90.00
_cell.angle_gamma   90.00
#
_symmetry.space_group_name_H-M   'P 1'
#
loop_
_entity.id
_entity.type
_entity.pdbx_description
1 polymer ?
#
loop_
_entity_poly.entity_id
_entity_poly.type
_entity_poly.pdbx_seq_one_letter_code
_entity_poly.pdbx_strand_id
1 'polypeptide(L)'
;MADNNEMIKNVPKFNGRNFILWQPAMEAYLMQLGAWRVVNGTTTAPADAAARLAWDLLDDRAGGSIRLTLGPLFAHMALPQGAPVANVITAGSRRTWQALQAKFGDTGAAGVFVDFSQAVKFKIHDRDNVPTKLGELDSIFHRLTALALLEDLCAMIMLSALPDSWDNITSTLLGTTAIAALTPNTNLPPRSTWYQIPL
;
A
#
# COMPACT_ATOMS: atom_id res chain seq x y z
N MET A 1 -6.39 20.61 23.00
CA MET A 1 -6.82 19.79 21.85
C MET A 1 -5.83 20.06 20.75
N ALA A 2 -5.03 19.08 20.32
CA ALA A 2 -4.21 19.26 19.12
C ALA A 2 -5.16 19.56 17.95
N ASP A 3 -4.87 20.61 17.18
CA ASP A 3 -5.71 20.97 16.04
C ASP A 3 -5.76 19.78 15.08
N ASN A 4 -6.95 19.19 14.91
CA ASN A 4 -7.16 18.07 13.99
C ASN A 4 -6.68 18.41 12.55
N ASN A 5 -6.61 19.71 12.22
CA ASN A 5 -6.11 20.24 10.96
C ASN A 5 -4.58 20.08 10.77
N GLU A 6 -3.82 19.86 11.85
CA GLU A 6 -2.39 19.50 11.77
C GLU A 6 -2.21 18.02 11.46
N MET A 7 -3.10 17.17 11.97
CA MET A 7 -2.94 15.71 11.90
C MET A 7 -3.31 15.16 10.54
N ILE A 8 -4.21 15.83 9.80
CA ILE A 8 -4.49 15.49 8.40
C ILE A 8 -3.24 15.60 7.51
N LYS A 9 -2.24 16.40 7.90
CA LYS A 9 -0.97 16.53 7.17
C LYS A 9 -0.16 15.21 7.20
N ASN A 10 -0.40 14.35 8.17
CA ASN A 10 0.23 13.03 8.28
C ASN A 10 -0.41 12.00 7.33
N VAL A 11 -1.59 12.29 6.79
CA VAL A 11 -2.20 11.44 5.75
C VAL A 11 -1.56 11.83 4.41
N PRO A 12 -0.91 10.88 3.70
CA PRO A 12 -0.30 11.19 2.41
C PRO A 12 -1.35 11.62 1.40
N LYS A 13 -0.97 12.39 0.38
CA LYS A 13 -1.90 12.65 -0.75
C LYS A 13 -2.10 11.37 -1.55
N PHE A 14 -3.35 10.98 -1.75
CA PHE A 14 -3.69 9.82 -2.55
C PHE A 14 -3.43 10.07 -4.04
N ASN A 15 -2.66 9.18 -4.67
CA ASN A 15 -2.26 9.29 -6.06
C ASN A 15 -2.63 8.06 -6.91
N GLY A 16 -3.52 7.19 -6.41
CA GLY A 16 -3.92 5.96 -7.11
C GLY A 16 -2.96 4.79 -6.96
N ARG A 17 -1.72 5.05 -6.52
CA ARG A 17 -0.65 4.06 -6.36
C ARG A 17 -0.34 3.73 -4.91
N ASN A 18 -0.55 4.70 -4.03
CA ASN A 18 -0.24 4.60 -2.60
C ASN A 18 -1.44 4.18 -1.75
N PHE A 19 -2.43 3.46 -2.30
CA PHE A 19 -3.64 3.11 -1.56
C PHE A 19 -3.32 2.34 -0.27
N ILE A 20 -2.38 1.40 -0.33
CA ILE A 20 -1.94 0.60 0.83
C ILE A 20 -1.34 1.43 1.97
N LEU A 21 -0.78 2.61 1.66
CA LEU A 21 -0.24 3.56 2.65
C LEU A 21 -1.29 4.58 3.07
N TRP A 22 -2.11 5.05 2.12
CA TRP A 22 -3.13 6.06 2.33
C TRP A 22 -4.29 5.55 3.18
N GLN A 23 -4.79 4.35 2.88
CA GLN A 23 -5.97 3.77 3.53
C GLN A 23 -5.80 3.68 5.06
N PRO A 24 -4.77 3.01 5.62
CA PRO A 24 -4.63 2.91 7.08
C PRO A 24 -4.37 4.27 7.74
N ALA A 25 -3.65 5.18 7.10
CA ALA A 25 -3.42 6.53 7.61
C ALA A 25 -4.71 7.36 7.66
N MET A 26 -5.52 7.29 6.61
CA MET A 26 -6.81 7.97 6.53
C MET A 26 -7.82 7.40 7.53
N GLU A 27 -7.86 6.07 7.67
CA GLU A 27 -8.70 5.39 8.68
C GLU A 27 -8.35 5.86 10.10
N ALA A 28 -7.07 5.87 10.47
CA ALA A 28 -6.61 6.33 11.78
C ALA A 28 -7.03 7.80 12.05
N TYR A 29 -6.92 8.67 11.03
CA TYR A 29 -7.37 10.05 11.14
C TYR A 29 -8.89 10.16 11.34
N LEU A 30 -9.69 9.37 10.62
CA LEU A 30 -11.15 9.33 10.78
C LEU A 30 -11.58 8.77 12.14
N MET A 31 -10.82 7.83 12.71
CA MET A 31 -11.03 7.34 14.07
C MET A 31 -10.81 8.46 15.09
N GLN A 32 -9.74 9.24 14.93
CA GLN A 32 -9.45 10.38 15.80
C GLN A 32 -10.54 11.46 15.71
N LEU A 33 -11.11 11.68 14.53
CA LEU A 33 -12.26 12.57 14.35
C LEU A 33 -13.59 12.01 14.91
N GLY A 34 -13.63 10.76 15.34
CA GLY A 34 -14.85 10.06 15.75
C GLY A 34 -15.80 9.73 14.59
N ALA A 35 -15.41 10.02 13.34
CA ALA A 35 -16.25 9.85 12.17
C ALA A 35 -16.14 8.45 11.53
N TRP A 36 -15.15 7.64 11.92
CA TRP A 36 -14.91 6.31 11.33
C TRP A 36 -16.12 5.38 11.36
N ARG A 37 -16.93 5.41 12.43
CA ARG A 37 -18.12 4.57 12.56
C ARG A 37 -19.19 4.86 11.50
N VAL A 38 -19.23 6.09 10.98
CA VAL A 38 -20.09 6.49 9.86
C VAL A 38 -19.53 5.91 8.56
N VAL A 39 -18.22 6.03 8.35
CA VAL A 39 -17.53 5.59 7.12
C VAL A 39 -17.54 4.06 6.97
N ASN A 40 -17.21 3.32 8.03
CA ASN A 40 -17.19 1.85 7.99
C ASN A 40 -18.60 1.24 8.04
N GLY A 41 -19.61 2.05 8.36
CA GLY A 41 -21.01 1.63 8.39
C GLY A 41 -21.47 0.96 9.68
N THR A 42 -20.70 1.03 10.76
CA THR A 42 -21.13 0.54 12.09
C THR A 42 -22.35 1.31 12.58
N THR A 43 -22.46 2.59 12.24
CA THR A 43 -23.62 3.43 12.54
C THR A 43 -24.42 3.74 11.29
N THR A 44 -25.72 3.48 11.32
CA THR A 44 -26.66 3.90 10.28
C THR A 44 -27.25 5.26 10.59
N ALA A 45 -27.86 5.88 9.57
CA ALA A 45 -28.70 7.04 9.68
C ALA A 45 -29.69 6.95 10.86
N PRO A 46 -29.64 7.85 11.85
CA PRO A 46 -30.66 7.92 12.90
C PRO A 46 -32.00 8.40 12.33
N ALA A 47 -33.12 7.87 12.85
CA ALA A 47 -34.46 8.34 12.51
C ALA A 47 -34.83 9.65 13.23
N ASP A 48 -34.26 9.87 14.41
CA ASP A 48 -34.42 11.13 15.16
C ASP A 48 -33.70 12.28 14.46
N ALA A 49 -34.39 13.41 14.30
CA ALA A 49 -33.88 14.55 13.53
C ALA A 49 -32.63 15.21 14.16
N ALA A 50 -32.56 15.28 15.50
CA ALA A 50 -31.42 15.88 16.19
C ALA A 50 -30.18 14.97 16.09
N ALA A 51 -30.35 13.67 16.32
CA ALA A 51 -29.29 12.68 16.12
C ALA A 51 -28.86 12.60 14.65
N ARG A 52 -29.80 12.78 13.71
CA ARG A 52 -29.53 12.79 12.28
C ARG A 52 -28.60 13.93 11.88
N LEU A 53 -28.85 15.15 12.37
CA LEU A 53 -27.96 16.30 12.12
C LEU A 53 -26.52 16.06 12.62
N ALA A 54 -26.37 15.47 13.81
CA ALA A 54 -25.05 15.14 14.35
C ALA A 54 -24.33 14.07 13.51
N TRP A 55 -25.07 13.07 13.02
CA TRP A 55 -24.55 12.04 12.13
C TRP A 55 -24.15 12.63 10.76
N ASP A 56 -24.99 13.50 10.19
CA ASP A 56 -24.72 14.16 8.90
C ASP A 56 -23.47 15.05 8.99
N LEU A 57 -23.28 15.76 10.11
CA LEU A 57 -22.07 16.54 10.35
C LEU A 57 -20.80 15.68 10.40
N LEU A 58 -20.87 14.46 10.97
CA LEU A 58 -19.76 13.52 10.96
C LEU A 58 -19.50 12.97 9.56
N ASP A 59 -20.55 12.69 8.79
CA ASP A 59 -20.44 12.27 7.38
C ASP A 59 -19.77 13.35 6.53
N ASP A 60 -20.19 14.61 6.67
CA ASP A 60 -19.61 15.76 5.96
C ASP A 60 -18.13 15.97 6.32
N ARG A 61 -17.79 15.86 7.60
CA ARG A 61 -16.39 15.95 8.06
C ARG A 61 -15.54 14.83 7.51
N ALA A 62 -16.05 13.59 7.52
CA ALA A 62 -15.34 12.46 6.93
C ALA A 62 -15.17 12.62 5.42
N GLY A 63 -16.24 12.96 4.71
CA GLY A 63 -16.25 13.17 3.27
C GLY A 63 -15.31 14.29 2.84
N GLY A 64 -15.35 15.43 3.54
CA GLY A 64 -14.43 16.54 3.33
C GLY A 64 -12.97 16.14 3.56
N SER A 65 -12.69 15.39 4.64
CA SER A 65 -11.34 14.94 4.95
C SER A 65 -10.79 13.95 3.92
N ILE A 66 -11.61 12.99 3.48
CA ILE A 66 -11.24 12.07 2.39
C ILE A 66 -10.96 12.90 1.13
N ARG A 67 -11.88 13.78 0.73
CA ARG A 67 -11.72 14.61 -0.47
C ARG A 67 -10.48 15.49 -0.43
N LEU A 68 -10.11 16.02 0.73
CA LEU A 68 -8.90 16.82 0.90
C LEU A 68 -7.62 16.00 0.72
N THR A 69 -7.62 14.71 1.01
CA THR A 69 -6.42 13.86 0.83
C THR A 69 -6.37 13.23 -0.55
N LEU A 70 -7.47 13.22 -1.31
CA LEU A 70 -7.48 12.80 -2.72
C LEU A 70 -6.68 13.77 -3.61
N GLY A 71 -5.85 13.21 -4.49
CA GLY A 71 -5.20 13.97 -5.55
C GLY A 71 -6.22 14.49 -6.59
N PRO A 72 -5.86 15.51 -7.39
CA PRO A 72 -6.80 16.18 -8.32
C PRO A 72 -7.51 15.22 -9.28
N LEU A 73 -6.80 14.19 -9.76
CA LEU A 73 -7.35 13.20 -10.68
C LEU A 73 -8.43 12.30 -10.05
N PHE A 74 -8.48 12.22 -8.72
CA PHE A 74 -9.34 11.32 -7.97
C PHE A 74 -10.48 12.03 -7.25
N ALA A 75 -10.51 13.37 -7.28
CA ALA A 75 -11.54 14.18 -6.63
C ALA A 75 -12.97 13.84 -7.10
N HIS A 76 -13.13 13.37 -8.34
CA HIS A 76 -14.41 12.94 -8.90
C HIS A 76 -14.99 11.67 -8.25
N MET A 77 -14.19 10.92 -7.47
CA MET A 77 -14.66 9.73 -6.75
C MET A 77 -15.30 10.05 -5.40
N ALA A 78 -15.28 11.32 -4.97
CA ALA A 78 -16.07 11.74 -3.82
C ALA A 78 -17.56 11.72 -4.19
N LEU A 79 -18.30 10.82 -3.54
CA LEU A 79 -19.71 10.58 -3.81
C LEU A 79 -20.59 11.28 -2.75
N PRO A 80 -21.74 11.84 -3.15
CA PRO A 80 -22.72 12.37 -2.21
C PRO A 80 -23.41 11.24 -1.42
N GLN A 81 -24.20 11.63 -0.42
CA GLN A 81 -25.10 10.69 0.26
C GLN A 81 -26.01 9.96 -0.73
N GLY A 82 -26.29 8.69 -0.44
CA GLY A 82 -27.14 7.86 -1.28
C GLY A 82 -28.63 8.19 -1.17
N ALA A 83 -29.39 7.82 -2.20
CA ALA A 83 -30.84 7.75 -2.07
C ALA A 83 -31.23 6.75 -0.96
N PRO A 84 -32.30 7.03 -0.19
CA PRO A 84 -32.79 6.11 0.84
C PRO A 84 -33.27 4.80 0.21
N VAL A 85 -32.75 3.68 0.70
CA VAL A 85 -33.20 2.33 0.32
C VAL A 85 -33.63 1.62 1.59
N ALA A 86 -34.87 1.12 1.63
CA ALA A 86 -35.45 0.49 2.83
C ALA A 86 -35.30 1.35 4.11
N ASN A 87 -35.53 2.66 4.01
CA ASN A 87 -35.36 3.66 5.08
C ASN A 87 -33.93 3.83 5.62
N VAL A 88 -32.92 3.31 4.91
CA VAL A 88 -31.51 3.49 5.25
C VAL A 88 -30.87 4.43 4.23
N ILE A 89 -30.32 5.55 4.72
CA ILE A 89 -29.50 6.46 3.92
C ILE A 89 -28.03 6.08 4.12
N THR A 90 -27.33 5.76 3.02
CA THR A 90 -25.89 5.48 3.06
C THR A 90 -25.09 6.78 3.04
N ALA A 91 -24.21 6.95 4.03
CA ALA A 91 -23.30 8.09 4.15
C ALA A 91 -22.46 8.30 2.87
N GLY A 92 -22.27 9.55 2.47
CA GLY A 92 -21.48 9.88 1.28
C GLY A 92 -20.01 9.52 1.45
N SER A 93 -19.47 9.74 2.67
CA SER A 93 -18.13 9.31 3.05
C SER A 93 -17.96 7.79 2.95
N ARG A 94 -18.95 7.02 3.40
CA ARG A 94 -18.99 5.55 3.28
C ARG A 94 -19.00 5.11 1.82
N ARG A 95 -19.86 5.69 0.98
CA ARG A 95 -19.91 5.36 -0.45
C ARG A 95 -18.58 5.66 -1.14
N THR A 96 -17.99 6.82 -0.83
CA THR A 96 -16.67 7.21 -1.32
C THR A 96 -15.59 6.21 -0.91
N TRP A 97 -15.57 5.84 0.38
CA TRP A 97 -14.61 4.87 0.92
C TRP A 97 -14.75 3.50 0.25
N GLN A 98 -15.98 3.00 0.10
CA GLN A 98 -16.24 1.73 -0.58
C GLN A 98 -15.85 1.77 -2.05
N ALA A 99 -16.11 2.87 -2.77
CA ALA A 99 -15.70 3.03 -4.16
C ALA A 99 -14.18 3.04 -4.32
N LEU A 100 -13.47 3.72 -3.40
CA LEU A 100 -12.01 3.71 -3.36
C LEU A 100 -11.48 2.30 -3.05
N GLN A 101 -12.04 1.62 -2.06
CA GLN A 101 -11.64 0.27 -1.68
C GLN A 101 -11.93 -0.74 -2.79
N ALA A 102 -13.06 -0.67 -3.47
CA ALA A 102 -13.38 -1.54 -4.59
C ALA A 102 -12.43 -1.32 -5.79
N LYS A 103 -11.94 -0.10 -5.98
CA LYS A 103 -11.08 0.25 -7.13
C LYS A 103 -9.58 0.06 -6.86
N PHE A 104 -9.15 0.21 -5.61
CA PHE A 104 -7.73 0.25 -5.23
C PHE A 104 -7.37 -0.63 -4.01
N GLY A 105 -8.36 -1.14 -3.28
CA GLY A 105 -8.20 -1.86 -2.02
C GLY A 105 -8.16 -3.38 -2.14
N ASP A 106 -8.69 -3.94 -3.22
CA ASP A 106 -8.14 -5.20 -3.71
C ASP A 106 -6.67 -4.92 -4.07
N THR A 107 -5.82 -5.94 -4.00
CA THR A 107 -4.49 -5.94 -4.62
C THR A 107 -4.67 -5.83 -6.15
N GLY A 108 -5.28 -4.74 -6.61
CA GLY A 108 -5.67 -4.50 -7.98
C GLY A 108 -4.42 -4.20 -8.79
N ALA A 109 -4.55 -4.34 -10.10
CA ALA A 109 -3.45 -4.19 -11.05
C ALA A 109 -2.57 -2.94 -10.80
N ALA A 110 -3.12 -1.85 -10.25
CA ALA A 110 -2.35 -0.67 -9.88
C ALA A 110 -1.42 -0.87 -8.66
N GLY A 111 -1.89 -1.48 -7.56
CA GLY A 111 -1.06 -1.78 -6.39
C GLY A 111 -0.02 -2.84 -6.72
N VAL A 112 -0.44 -3.88 -7.44
CA VAL A 112 0.44 -4.90 -8.02
C VAL A 112 1.51 -4.27 -8.91
N PHE A 113 1.13 -3.34 -9.79
CA PHE A 113 2.10 -2.68 -10.67
C PHE A 113 3.05 -1.75 -9.92
N VAL A 114 2.61 -1.13 -8.81
CA VAL A 114 3.48 -0.29 -7.97
C VAL A 114 4.52 -1.15 -7.27
N ASP A 115 4.08 -2.23 -6.63
CA ASP A 115 4.99 -3.18 -5.98
C ASP A 115 5.93 -3.83 -7.02
N PHE A 116 5.42 -4.20 -8.20
CA PHE A 116 6.23 -4.74 -9.30
C PHE A 116 7.23 -3.71 -9.83
N SER A 117 6.79 -2.47 -10.08
CA SER A 117 7.69 -1.42 -10.54
C SER A 117 8.73 -1.07 -9.49
N GLN A 118 8.42 -1.18 -8.20
CA GLN A 118 9.35 -0.97 -7.11
C GLN A 118 10.38 -2.11 -7.04
N ALA A 119 9.96 -3.36 -7.22
CA ALA A 119 10.85 -4.51 -7.30
C ALA A 119 11.82 -4.41 -8.49
N VAL A 120 11.33 -4.09 -9.69
CA VAL A 120 12.16 -3.97 -10.91
C VAL A 120 13.14 -2.80 -10.86
N LYS A 121 12.79 -1.70 -10.17
CA LYS A 121 13.66 -0.52 -10.02
C LYS A 121 14.57 -0.60 -8.79
N PHE A 122 14.44 -1.66 -7.99
CA PHE A 122 15.22 -1.81 -6.78
C PHE A 122 16.69 -2.00 -7.15
N LYS A 123 17.56 -1.14 -6.63
CA LYS A 123 19.01 -1.24 -6.80
C LYS A 123 19.69 -1.12 -5.46
N ILE A 124 20.59 -2.05 -5.18
CA ILE A 124 21.47 -2.05 -4.02
C ILE A 124 22.79 -1.43 -4.46
N HIS A 125 23.25 -0.40 -3.75
CA HIS A 125 24.55 0.21 -4.03
C HIS A 125 25.63 -0.41 -3.14
N ASP A 126 26.90 -0.32 -3.53
CA ASP A 126 28.04 -0.89 -2.79
C ASP A 126 28.15 -0.44 -1.32
N ARG A 127 27.56 0.70 -0.99
CA ARG A 127 27.56 1.28 0.37
C ARG A 127 26.38 0.81 1.23
N ASP A 128 25.41 0.11 0.64
CA ASP A 128 24.21 -0.33 1.34
C ASP A 128 24.45 -1.66 2.08
N ASN A 129 23.74 -1.86 3.20
CA ASN A 129 23.72 -3.16 3.87
C ASN A 129 22.88 -4.14 3.02
N VAL A 130 23.58 -4.94 2.22
CA VAL A 130 22.99 -5.90 1.27
C VAL A 130 21.93 -6.81 1.93
N PRO A 131 22.17 -7.46 3.09
CA PRO A 131 21.15 -8.25 3.79
C PRO A 131 19.86 -7.49 4.12
N THR A 132 19.95 -6.26 4.62
CA THR A 132 18.77 -5.45 4.95
C THR A 132 17.98 -5.09 3.71
N LYS A 133 18.67 -4.73 2.61
CA LYS A 133 18.03 -4.38 1.34
C LYS A 133 17.40 -5.58 0.64
N LEU A 134 17.98 -6.76 0.77
CA LEU A 134 17.35 -8.00 0.30
C LEU A 134 16.09 -8.34 1.09
N GLY A 135 16.05 -8.10 2.40
CA GLY A 135 14.84 -8.26 3.20
C GLY A 135 13.71 -7.27 2.84
N GLU A 136 14.08 -6.03 2.47
CA GLU A 136 13.13 -5.06 1.91
C GLU A 136 12.53 -5.56 0.58
N LEU A 137 13.37 -6.14 -0.30
CA LEU A 137 12.96 -6.68 -1.59
C LEU A 137 12.09 -7.94 -1.44
N ASP A 138 12.43 -8.83 -0.53
CA ASP A 138 11.64 -10.01 -0.16
C ASP A 138 10.25 -9.61 0.37
N SER A 139 10.20 -8.56 1.20
CA SER A 139 8.94 -7.98 1.67
C SER A 139 8.10 -7.39 0.54
N ILE A 140 8.70 -6.92 -0.56
CA ILE A 140 7.97 -6.48 -1.77
C ILE A 140 7.40 -7.69 -2.52
N PHE A 141 8.18 -8.76 -2.68
CA PHE A 141 7.69 -9.99 -3.34
C PHE A 141 6.56 -10.66 -2.57
N HIS A 142 6.61 -10.69 -1.23
CA HIS A 142 5.52 -11.20 -0.41
C HIS A 142 4.21 -10.43 -0.62
N ARG A 143 4.27 -9.13 -0.92
CA ARG A 143 3.08 -8.32 -1.30
C ARG A 143 2.59 -8.59 -2.72
N LEU A 144 3.46 -9.09 -3.60
CA LEU A 144 3.13 -9.49 -4.98
C LEU A 144 2.55 -10.91 -5.09
N THR A 145 2.19 -11.55 -3.96
CA THR A 145 1.59 -12.90 -3.93
C THR A 145 0.36 -13.05 -4.84
N ALA A 146 -0.35 -11.96 -5.14
CA ALA A 146 -1.46 -11.95 -6.10
C ALA A 146 -1.06 -12.28 -7.56
N LEU A 147 0.20 -12.11 -7.96
CA LEU A 147 0.67 -12.37 -9.33
C LEU A 147 1.13 -13.82 -9.57
N ALA A 148 1.26 -14.65 -8.53
CA ALA A 148 1.88 -15.98 -8.63
C ALA A 148 3.18 -15.95 -9.47
N LEU A 149 4.05 -14.96 -9.21
CA LEU A 149 5.31 -14.80 -9.93
C LEU A 149 6.12 -16.10 -9.86
N LEU A 150 6.68 -16.54 -10.99
CA LEU A 150 7.64 -17.65 -11.01
C LEU A 150 8.81 -17.31 -10.09
N GLU A 151 9.22 -18.25 -9.24
CA GLU A 151 10.38 -18.09 -8.34
C GLU A 151 11.64 -17.67 -9.11
N ASP A 152 11.84 -18.22 -10.31
CA ASP A 152 12.95 -17.89 -11.21
C ASP A 152 12.96 -16.40 -11.59
N LEU A 153 11.79 -15.78 -11.79
CA LEU A 153 11.68 -14.36 -12.14
C LEU A 153 12.00 -13.47 -10.92
N CYS A 154 11.55 -13.86 -9.72
CA CYS A 154 11.92 -13.19 -8.48
C CYS A 154 13.44 -13.26 -8.24
N ALA A 155 14.05 -14.43 -8.48
CA ALA A 155 15.48 -14.61 -8.38
C ALA A 155 16.25 -13.76 -9.42
N MET A 156 15.78 -13.66 -10.66
CA MET A 156 16.39 -12.77 -11.67
C MET A 156 16.28 -11.30 -11.28
N ILE A 157 15.15 -10.86 -10.70
CA ILE A 157 15.01 -9.49 -10.21
C ILE A 157 15.94 -9.23 -9.03
N MET A 158 16.06 -10.16 -8.07
CA MET A 158 17.03 -10.07 -6.97
C MET A 158 18.48 -9.97 -7.48
N LEU A 159 18.85 -10.80 -8.46
CA LEU A 159 20.18 -10.78 -9.05
C LEU A 159 20.46 -9.47 -9.79
N SER A 160 19.46 -8.90 -10.49
CA SER A 160 19.58 -7.60 -11.17
C SER A 160 19.66 -6.40 -10.22
N ALA A 161 19.22 -6.59 -8.97
CA ALA A 161 19.24 -5.57 -7.94
C ALA A 161 20.57 -5.53 -7.16
N LEU A 162 21.44 -6.53 -7.33
CA LEU A 162 22.76 -6.56 -6.70
C LEU A 162 23.67 -5.44 -7.25
N PRO A 163 24.67 -4.99 -6.46
CA PRO A 163 25.62 -3.99 -6.93
C PRO A 163 26.53 -4.54 -8.04
N ASP A 164 26.97 -3.67 -8.95
CA ASP A 164 27.87 -4.03 -10.06
C ASP A 164 29.19 -4.66 -9.56
N SER A 165 29.64 -4.35 -8.34
CA SER A 165 30.82 -4.97 -7.73
C SER A 165 30.67 -6.47 -7.47
N TRP A 166 29.44 -7.00 -7.54
CA TRP A 166 29.10 -8.41 -7.34
C TRP A 166 28.81 -9.14 -8.67
N ASP A 167 29.06 -8.49 -9.82
CA ASP A 167 28.84 -9.06 -11.15
C ASP A 167 29.60 -10.38 -11.39
N ASN A 168 30.76 -10.54 -10.75
CA ASN A 168 31.53 -11.78 -10.82
C ASN A 168 30.81 -12.92 -10.07
N ILE A 169 30.19 -12.62 -8.94
CA ILE A 169 29.43 -13.60 -8.14
C ILE A 169 28.16 -13.98 -8.88
N THR A 170 27.42 -13.01 -9.42
CA THR A 170 26.21 -13.28 -10.22
C THR A 170 26.53 -14.06 -11.49
N SER A 171 27.61 -13.73 -12.20
CA SER A 171 28.07 -14.49 -13.38
C SER A 171 28.48 -15.92 -13.02
N THR A 172 29.15 -16.11 -11.87
CA THR A 172 29.53 -17.45 -11.39
C THR A 172 28.30 -18.27 -11.00
N LEU A 173 27.32 -17.67 -10.31
CA LEU A 173 26.08 -18.34 -9.93
C LEU A 173 25.24 -18.72 -11.17
N LEU A 174 25.09 -17.80 -12.12
CA LEU A 174 24.35 -18.03 -13.38
C LEU A 174 25.04 -19.07 -14.27
N GLY A 175 26.37 -19.19 -14.19
CA GLY A 175 27.15 -20.20 -14.91
C GLY A 175 27.10 -21.60 -14.29
N THR A 176 26.76 -21.71 -12.99
CA THR A 176 26.79 -22.98 -12.24
C THR A 176 25.41 -23.52 -11.87
N THR A 177 24.37 -22.69 -11.93
CA THR A 177 23.03 -23.03 -11.45
C THR A 177 22.02 -23.01 -12.61
N ALA A 178 21.30 -24.11 -12.82
CA ALA A 178 20.24 -24.16 -13.82
C ALA A 178 19.09 -23.20 -13.45
N ILE A 179 18.45 -22.59 -14.45
CA ILE A 179 17.41 -21.56 -14.26
C ILE A 179 16.29 -22.04 -13.30
N ALA A 180 15.88 -23.30 -13.42
CA ALA A 180 14.82 -23.91 -12.62
C ALA A 180 15.20 -24.22 -11.14
N ALA A 181 16.46 -23.97 -10.74
CA ALA A 181 16.93 -24.12 -9.36
C ALA A 181 17.19 -22.75 -8.69
N LEU A 182 16.88 -21.65 -9.37
CA LEU A 182 17.07 -20.29 -8.87
C LEU A 182 15.91 -19.91 -7.94
N THR A 183 16.02 -20.27 -6.66
CA THR A 183 15.10 -19.78 -5.64
C THR A 183 15.74 -18.62 -4.85
N PRO A 184 14.94 -17.65 -4.35
CA PRO A 184 15.44 -16.59 -3.46
C PRO A 184 16.24 -17.11 -2.25
N ASN A 185 15.94 -18.32 -1.79
CA ASN A 185 16.56 -18.95 -0.63
C ASN A 185 17.86 -19.70 -0.95
N THR A 186 18.12 -20.08 -2.20
CA THR A 186 19.32 -20.83 -2.60
C THR A 186 20.45 -19.94 -3.12
N ASN A 187 20.15 -18.70 -3.54
CA ASN A 187 21.09 -17.86 -4.28
C ASN A 187 21.85 -16.83 -3.43
N LEU A 188 21.59 -16.75 -2.13
CA LEU A 188 22.34 -15.90 -1.22
C LEU A 188 23.34 -16.74 -0.42
N PRO A 189 24.62 -16.33 -0.37
CA PRO A 189 25.60 -16.99 0.48
C PRO A 189 25.05 -17.09 1.92
N PRO A 190 25.10 -18.29 2.56
CA PRO A 190 24.63 -18.45 3.93
C PRO A 190 25.34 -17.44 4.84
N ARG A 191 24.68 -16.97 5.91
CA ARG A 191 25.18 -15.91 6.81
C ARG A 191 26.64 -16.10 7.31
N SER A 192 27.18 -17.31 7.23
CA SER A 192 28.55 -17.68 7.58
C SER A 192 29.62 -17.32 6.54
N THR A 193 29.29 -17.03 5.28
CA THR A 193 30.28 -16.77 4.21
C THR A 193 30.58 -15.28 3.99
N TRP A 194 29.82 -14.37 4.59
CA TRP A 194 30.05 -12.90 4.51
C TRP A 194 31.32 -12.42 5.22
N TYR A 195 31.97 -13.27 6.02
CA TYR A 195 33.21 -12.95 6.74
C TYR A 195 34.48 -13.46 6.04
N GLN A 196 34.39 -14.08 4.86
CA GLN A 196 35.53 -14.74 4.20
C GLN A 196 35.92 -14.20 2.82
N ILE A 197 35.37 -13.07 2.38
CA ILE A 197 35.82 -12.44 1.12
C ILE A 197 36.93 -11.43 1.47
N PRO A 198 38.19 -11.65 1.06
CA PRO A 198 39.25 -10.65 1.23
C PRO A 198 39.01 -9.49 0.27
N LEU A 199 39.30 -8.28 0.75
CA LEU A 199 39.32 -7.03 -0.02
C LEU A 199 40.17 -7.13 -1.30
#